data_AF-A0A5N6EXB2-F1
#
_entry.id   AF-A0A5N6EXB2-F1
#
_cell.length_a   1.000
_cell.length_b   1.000
_cell.length_c   1.000
_cell.angle_alpha   90.00
_cell.angle_beta   90.00
_cell.angle_gamma   90.00
#
_symmetry.space_group_name_H-M   'P 1'
#
loop_
_entity.id
_entity.type
_entity.pdbx_description
1 polymer ?
#
loop_
_entity_poly.entity_id
_entity_poly.type
_entity_poly.pdbx_seq_one_letter_code
_entity_poly.pdbx_strand_id
1 'polypeptide(L)'
;MNFQGICSACSWSPPRQEECRYNSHVKLFYGVSNRGVWSLGTNLILKERSIEPPNFESLNIRFLTERTSIPIPKVFGEWQEDNGTCFLLTKRIQGSALSEAWPTMSETDKERVAKQTAEYVTQLRELQSNQLASLGGQQLYSAFRFPNGYGIGRGPFSSDDELWAEMSSSLSNVLEEIRSQLRQRMPSAAPYTFTHGDLTNVNIVVHNGNLSGILDWESSGYFPVWWEFTATGIGLGQDDKEWKELLRKYLPDHTEARSFW
;
A
#
# COMPACT_ATOMS: atom_id res chain seq x y z
N MET A 1 -19.33 23.86 -25.44
CA MET A 1 -17.98 24.30 -25.86
C MET A 1 -17.07 23.09 -25.75
N ASN A 2 -16.41 22.68 -26.84
CA ASN A 2 -15.53 21.52 -26.85
C ASN A 2 -14.24 21.84 -26.06
N PHE A 3 -14.09 21.24 -24.88
CA PHE A 3 -12.88 21.28 -24.05
C PHE A 3 -11.72 20.42 -24.61
N GLN A 4 -11.65 20.23 -25.93
CA GLN A 4 -10.57 19.44 -26.53
C GLN A 4 -9.26 20.22 -26.44
N GLY A 5 -8.34 19.73 -25.60
CA GLY A 5 -6.95 20.18 -25.54
C GLY A 5 -6.56 21.05 -24.34
N ILE A 6 -7.49 21.41 -23.44
CA ILE A 6 -7.12 22.12 -22.21
C ILE A 6 -6.51 21.12 -21.22
N CYS A 7 -5.32 21.44 -20.69
CA CYS A 7 -4.69 20.63 -19.66
C CYS A 7 -5.51 20.66 -18.37
N SER A 8 -5.94 19.51 -17.86
CA SER A 8 -6.70 19.41 -16.61
C SER A 8 -5.92 19.89 -15.38
N ALA A 9 -4.60 19.77 -15.40
CA ALA A 9 -3.72 20.14 -14.29
C ALA A 9 -3.53 21.65 -14.13
N CYS A 10 -3.35 22.39 -15.23
CA CYS A 10 -3.05 23.83 -15.19
C CYS A 10 -4.10 24.71 -15.89
N SER A 11 -5.13 24.11 -16.50
CA SER A 11 -6.16 24.79 -17.29
C SER A 11 -5.63 25.60 -18.48
N TRP A 12 -4.41 25.33 -18.95
CA TRP A 12 -3.84 26.00 -20.12
C TRP A 12 -4.28 25.32 -21.42
N SER A 13 -4.68 26.14 -22.38
CA SER A 13 -4.87 25.72 -23.78
C SER A 13 -3.52 25.43 -24.45
N PRO A 14 -3.48 24.64 -25.55
CA PRO A 14 -2.24 24.34 -26.24
C PRO A 14 -1.48 25.59 -26.72
N PRO A 15 -2.12 26.63 -27.32
CA PRO A 15 -1.41 27.86 -27.69
C PRO A 15 -0.75 28.56 -26.50
N ARG A 16 -1.42 28.58 -25.34
CA ARG A 16 -0.88 29.18 -24.12
C ARG A 16 0.33 28.40 -23.59
N GLN A 17 0.37 27.09 -23.78
CA GLN A 17 1.54 26.27 -23.42
C GLN A 17 2.73 26.57 -24.34
N GLU A 18 2.51 26.80 -25.63
CA GLU A 18 3.58 27.11 -26.60
C GLU A 18 4.16 28.52 -26.41
N GLU A 19 3.32 29.50 -26.10
CA GLU A 19 3.76 30.90 -25.91
C GLU A 19 4.41 31.14 -24.55
N CYS A 20 4.13 30.30 -23.55
CA CYS A 20 4.64 30.47 -22.21
C CYS A 20 6.00 29.80 -22.03
N ARG A 21 7.01 30.58 -21.65
CA ARG A 21 8.37 30.07 -21.33
C ARG A 21 8.53 29.55 -19.89
N TYR A 22 7.45 29.50 -19.11
CA TYR A 22 7.50 29.01 -17.74
C TYR A 22 7.59 27.48 -17.70
N ASN A 23 8.66 26.95 -17.12
CA ASN A 23 8.80 25.52 -16.85
C ASN A 23 8.49 25.24 -15.38
N SER A 24 7.37 24.56 -15.13
CA SER A 24 6.92 24.27 -13.78
C SER A 24 7.83 23.26 -13.09
N HIS A 25 8.22 23.57 -11.85
CA HIS A 25 8.82 22.60 -10.92
C HIS A 25 7.76 21.90 -10.06
N VAL A 26 6.48 22.24 -10.28
CA VAL A 26 5.31 21.55 -9.75
C VAL A 26 4.74 20.67 -10.85
N LYS A 27 4.87 19.35 -10.73
CA LYS A 27 4.54 18.40 -11.82
C LYS A 27 3.68 17.26 -11.30
N LEU A 28 2.50 17.07 -11.89
CA LEU A 28 1.76 15.82 -11.80
C LEU A 28 2.58 14.75 -12.51
N PHE A 29 3.03 13.72 -11.78
CA PHE A 29 3.83 12.64 -12.35
C PHE A 29 3.16 11.27 -12.24
N TYR A 30 2.12 11.17 -11.42
CA TYR A 30 1.30 9.97 -11.31
C TYR A 30 -0.16 10.36 -11.10
N GLY A 31 -1.06 9.66 -11.79
CA GLY A 31 -2.49 9.84 -11.65
C GLY A 31 -3.25 8.58 -12.03
N VAL A 32 -4.21 8.20 -11.20
CA VAL A 32 -5.08 7.05 -11.42
C VAL A 32 -6.44 7.31 -10.79
N SER A 33 -7.52 6.98 -11.50
CA SER A 33 -8.89 7.26 -11.03
C SER A 33 -9.06 8.74 -10.64
N ASN A 34 -9.43 9.03 -9.39
CA ASN A 34 -9.61 10.36 -8.80
C ASN A 34 -8.43 10.79 -7.92
N ARG A 35 -7.22 10.30 -8.21
CA ARG A 35 -6.00 10.56 -7.42
C ARG A 35 -4.93 11.22 -8.29
N GLY A 36 -4.24 12.20 -7.73
CA GLY A 36 -3.08 12.86 -8.33
C GLY A 36 -1.91 12.92 -7.36
N VAL A 37 -0.70 12.67 -7.85
CA VAL A 37 0.52 12.83 -7.08
C VAL A 37 1.46 13.79 -7.79
N TRP A 38 1.78 14.87 -7.07
CA TRP A 38 2.51 16.01 -7.57
C TRP A 38 3.88 16.09 -6.91
N SER A 39 4.91 16.31 -7.71
CA SER A 39 6.22 16.72 -7.22
C SER A 39 6.19 18.22 -7.00
N LEU A 40 6.56 18.70 -5.81
CA LEU A 40 6.81 20.12 -5.57
C LEU A 40 8.32 20.33 -5.41
N GLY A 41 8.97 20.69 -6.51
CA GLY A 41 10.44 20.71 -6.60
C GLY A 41 11.03 19.31 -6.38
N THR A 42 12.19 19.25 -5.74
CA THR A 42 12.94 18.01 -5.48
C THR A 42 12.74 17.44 -4.06
N ASN A 43 11.97 18.12 -3.21
CA ASN A 43 11.94 17.84 -1.77
C ASN A 43 10.57 17.41 -1.25
N LEU A 44 9.48 17.69 -1.96
CA LEU A 44 8.13 17.50 -1.46
C LEU A 44 7.27 16.73 -2.46
N ILE A 45 6.35 15.95 -1.91
CA ILE A 45 5.27 15.26 -2.63
C ILE A 45 3.95 15.78 -2.08
N LEU A 46 3.04 16.17 -2.97
CA LEU A 46 1.66 16.47 -2.65
C LEU A 46 0.78 15.37 -3.26
N LYS A 47 0.06 14.64 -2.42
CA LYS A 47 -0.98 13.71 -2.83
C LYS A 47 -2.33 14.41 -2.75
N GLU A 48 -3.14 14.25 -3.78
CA GLU A 48 -4.49 14.79 -3.92
C GLU A 48 -5.44 13.64 -4.23
N ARG A 49 -6.52 13.50 -3.46
CA ARG A 49 -7.52 12.43 -3.66
C ARG A 49 -8.87 12.76 -3.03
N SER A 50 -9.87 11.96 -3.37
CA SER A 50 -11.17 11.93 -2.66
C SER A 50 -11.02 11.49 -1.19
N ILE A 51 -11.87 12.05 -0.31
CA ILE A 51 -12.07 11.59 1.07
C ILE A 51 -12.81 10.25 1.16
N GLU A 52 -13.45 9.82 0.07
CA GLU A 52 -14.14 8.53 -0.04
C GLU A 52 -13.39 7.57 -0.98
N PRO A 53 -13.05 6.35 -0.55
CA PRO A 53 -13.14 5.88 0.84
C PRO A 53 -12.15 6.61 1.77
N PRO A 54 -12.33 6.54 3.10
CA PRO A 54 -11.42 7.12 4.08
C PRO A 54 -9.95 6.76 3.82
N ASN A 55 -9.04 7.70 4.06
CA ASN A 55 -7.60 7.49 3.97
C ASN A 55 -6.96 7.52 5.37
N PHE A 56 -6.17 6.50 5.69
CA PHE A 56 -5.45 6.40 6.95
C PHE A 56 -3.93 6.60 6.81
N GLU A 57 -3.43 6.97 5.62
CA GLU A 57 -1.99 7.09 5.34
C GLU A 57 -1.28 8.04 6.32
N SER A 58 -1.83 9.25 6.53
CA SER A 58 -1.19 10.25 7.40
C SER A 58 -1.13 9.77 8.87
N LEU A 59 -2.18 9.07 9.32
CA LEU A 59 -2.29 8.51 10.67
C LEU A 59 -1.32 7.33 10.84
N ASN A 60 -1.28 6.41 9.87
CA ASN A 60 -0.39 5.27 9.86
C ASN A 60 1.09 5.71 9.85
N ILE A 61 1.45 6.69 9.02
CA ILE A 61 2.83 7.22 9.00
C ILE A 61 3.22 7.80 10.35
N ARG A 62 2.36 8.64 10.97
CA ARG A 62 2.65 9.23 12.28
C ARG A 62 2.80 8.15 13.35
N PHE A 63 1.90 7.17 13.36
CA PHE A 63 1.94 6.05 14.30
C PHE A 63 3.25 5.23 14.20
N LEU A 64 3.69 4.94 12.97
CA LEU A 64 4.91 4.17 12.71
C LEU A 64 6.19 4.96 12.98
N THR A 65 6.19 6.27 12.74
CA THR A 65 7.34 7.15 13.01
C THR A 65 7.75 7.10 14.49
N GLU A 66 6.78 6.95 15.38
CA GLU A 66 7.02 6.91 16.83
C GLU A 66 7.48 5.54 17.34
N ARG A 67 7.30 4.47 16.55
CA ARG A 67 7.38 3.08 17.02
C ARG A 67 8.34 2.19 16.24
N THR A 68 8.85 2.67 15.11
CA THR A 68 9.69 1.87 14.22
C THR A 68 10.85 2.69 13.68
N SER A 69 11.86 2.02 13.13
CA SER A 69 12.95 2.67 12.39
C SER A 69 12.74 2.66 10.88
N ILE A 70 11.53 2.32 10.42
CA ILE A 70 11.21 2.21 9.01
C ILE A 70 11.38 3.58 8.35
N PRO A 71 12.13 3.68 7.23
CA PRO A 71 12.22 4.92 6.50
C PRO A 71 10.90 5.19 5.79
N ILE A 72 10.12 6.12 6.35
CA ILE A 72 8.80 6.53 5.83
C ILE A 72 8.76 8.05 5.57
N PRO A 73 7.88 8.53 4.67
CA PRO A 73 7.81 9.96 4.36
C PRO A 73 7.44 10.79 5.58
N LYS A 74 8.14 11.90 5.84
CA LYS A 74 7.70 12.84 6.88
C LYS A 74 6.45 13.58 6.43
N VAL A 75 5.36 13.50 7.19
CA VAL A 75 4.14 14.29 6.96
C VAL A 75 4.36 15.74 7.42
N PHE A 76 4.10 16.70 6.54
CA PHE A 76 4.11 18.13 6.88
C PHE A 76 2.71 18.66 7.17
N GLY A 77 1.70 18.14 6.49
CA GLY A 77 0.31 18.57 6.68
C GLY A 77 -0.66 17.71 5.90
N GLU A 78 -1.89 17.69 6.38
CA GLU A 78 -3.04 17.11 5.72
C GLU A 78 -4.22 18.06 5.92
N TRP A 79 -4.99 18.31 4.87
CA TRP A 79 -6.18 19.14 4.93
C TRP A 79 -7.23 18.66 3.94
N GLN A 80 -8.48 19.00 4.24
CA GLN A 80 -9.63 18.66 3.43
C GLN A 80 -10.31 19.95 2.95
N GLU A 81 -10.83 19.92 1.74
CA GLU A 81 -11.64 20.97 1.15
C GLU A 81 -13.12 20.59 1.19
N ASP A 82 -14.01 21.59 1.18
CA ASP A 82 -15.47 21.39 1.26
C ASP A 82 -16.05 20.53 0.11
N ASN A 83 -15.31 20.41 -1.00
CA ASN A 83 -15.70 19.62 -2.16
C ASN A 83 -15.39 18.11 -2.02
N GLY A 84 -14.88 17.67 -0.86
CA GLY A 84 -14.53 16.28 -0.60
C GLY A 84 -13.15 15.85 -1.11
N THR A 85 -12.28 16.80 -1.44
CA THR A 85 -10.87 16.54 -1.76
C THR A 85 -10.00 16.63 -0.50
N CYS A 86 -9.08 15.69 -0.34
CA CYS A 86 -8.05 15.69 0.68
C CYS A 86 -6.66 15.84 0.04
N PHE A 87 -5.83 16.63 0.68
CA PHE A 87 -4.44 16.83 0.33
C PHE A 87 -3.52 16.33 1.44
N LEU A 88 -2.46 15.63 1.07
CA LEU A 88 -1.41 15.17 1.97
C LEU A 88 -0.05 15.64 1.44
N LEU A 89 0.65 16.47 2.22
CA LEU A 89 1.97 16.98 1.90
C LEU A 89 3.04 16.22 2.69
N THR A 90 3.98 15.59 1.99
CA THR A 90 5.06 14.81 2.60
C THR A 90 6.43 15.19 2.06
N LYS A 91 7.48 14.86 2.82
CA LYS A 91 8.88 14.92 2.35
C LYS A 91 9.11 13.81 1.33
N ARG A 92 9.67 14.17 0.17
CA ARG A 92 10.16 13.21 -0.82
C ARG A 92 11.30 12.38 -0.22
N ILE A 93 11.19 11.06 -0.32
CA ILE A 93 12.29 10.14 -0.04
C ILE A 93 13.23 10.13 -1.26
N GLN A 94 14.54 10.21 -0.99
CA GLN A 94 15.57 10.19 -2.04
C GLN A 94 15.74 8.76 -2.57
N GLY A 95 15.84 8.64 -3.90
CA GLY A 95 15.91 7.37 -4.60
C GLY A 95 14.87 7.24 -5.72
N SER A 96 14.80 6.05 -6.30
CA SER A 96 13.81 5.67 -7.30
C SER A 96 12.95 4.52 -6.77
N ALA A 97 11.77 4.32 -7.35
CA ALA A 97 10.97 3.14 -7.03
C ALA A 97 11.76 1.86 -7.40
N LEU A 98 11.56 0.78 -6.63
CA LEU A 98 12.21 -0.50 -6.91
C LEU A 98 11.78 -1.02 -8.28
N SER A 99 10.53 -0.81 -8.69
CA SER A 99 10.04 -1.12 -10.03
C SER A 99 10.88 -0.50 -11.15
N GLU A 100 11.41 0.71 -10.96
CA GLU A 100 12.24 1.40 -11.95
C GLU A 100 13.71 0.92 -11.90
N ALA A 101 14.22 0.64 -10.71
CA ALA A 101 15.60 0.22 -10.51
C ALA A 101 15.83 -1.27 -10.80
N TRP A 102 14.82 -2.12 -10.56
CA TRP A 102 14.91 -3.59 -10.56
C TRP A 102 15.64 -4.19 -11.77
N PRO A 103 15.36 -3.75 -13.03
CA PRO A 103 16.00 -4.33 -14.22
C PRO A 103 17.52 -4.11 -14.28
N THR A 104 18.03 -3.10 -13.57
CA THR A 104 19.44 -2.67 -13.62
C THR A 104 20.20 -2.97 -12.33
N MET A 105 19.51 -3.40 -11.28
CA MET A 105 20.12 -3.73 -10.00
C MET A 105 20.93 -5.02 -10.07
N SER A 106 22.05 -5.06 -9.35
CA SER A 106 22.80 -6.29 -9.13
C SER A 106 22.00 -7.25 -8.24
N GLU A 107 22.24 -8.56 -8.39
CA GLU A 107 21.59 -9.57 -7.53
C GLU A 107 21.91 -9.35 -6.05
N THR A 108 23.13 -8.90 -5.72
CA THR A 108 23.51 -8.55 -4.36
C THR A 108 22.70 -7.38 -3.80
N ASP A 109 22.41 -6.35 -4.62
CA ASP A 109 21.58 -5.22 -4.18
C ASP A 109 20.12 -5.63 -4.03
N LYS A 110 19.59 -6.46 -4.95
CA LYS A 110 18.23 -7.02 -4.83
C LYS A 110 18.07 -7.82 -3.54
N GLU A 111 19.02 -8.70 -3.23
CA GLU A 111 19.04 -9.45 -1.97
C GLU A 111 19.14 -8.53 -0.75
N ARG A 112 19.96 -7.48 -0.81
CA ARG A 112 20.09 -6.52 0.29
C ARG A 112 18.77 -5.81 0.58
N VAL A 113 18.10 -5.32 -0.47
CA VAL A 113 16.80 -4.65 -0.34
C VAL A 113 15.75 -5.64 0.19
N ALA A 114 15.76 -6.91 -0.24
CA ALA A 114 14.86 -7.95 0.27
C ALA A 114 15.01 -8.18 1.77
N LYS A 115 16.27 -8.31 2.24
CA LYS A 115 16.57 -8.47 3.67
C LYS A 115 16.14 -7.26 4.49
N GLN A 116 16.48 -6.05 4.03
CA GLN A 116 16.08 -4.80 4.70
C GLN A 116 14.55 -4.68 4.79
N THR A 117 13.83 -4.97 3.71
CA THR A 117 12.35 -4.98 3.74
C THR A 117 11.83 -5.98 4.77
N ALA A 118 12.37 -7.21 4.82
CA ALA A 118 11.95 -8.23 5.78
C ALA A 118 12.24 -7.84 7.23
N GLU A 119 13.36 -7.18 7.51
CA GLU A 119 13.68 -6.61 8.82
C GLU A 119 12.63 -5.56 9.24
N TYR A 120 12.24 -4.67 8.33
CA TYR A 120 11.18 -3.69 8.60
C TYR A 120 9.79 -4.34 8.78
N VAL A 121 9.47 -5.36 7.98
CA VAL A 121 8.24 -6.14 8.18
C VAL A 121 8.25 -6.79 9.56
N THR A 122 9.39 -7.26 10.06
CA THR A 122 9.51 -7.84 11.41
C THR A 122 9.17 -6.81 12.50
N GLN A 123 9.63 -5.56 12.37
CA GLN A 123 9.25 -4.49 13.29
C GLN A 123 7.73 -4.24 13.30
N LEU A 124 7.06 -4.33 12.15
CA LEU A 124 5.60 -4.23 12.09
C LEU A 124 4.90 -5.37 12.85
N ARG A 125 5.52 -6.56 12.93
CA ARG A 125 4.95 -7.72 13.67
C ARG A 125 4.95 -7.54 15.18
N GLU A 126 5.80 -6.66 15.69
CA GLU A 126 5.82 -6.30 17.12
C GLU A 126 4.60 -5.44 17.51
N LEU A 127 3.99 -4.77 16.53
CA LEU A 127 2.82 -3.93 16.73
C LEU A 127 1.55 -4.80 16.63
N GLN A 128 1.00 -5.17 17.78
CA GLN A 128 -0.14 -6.10 17.87
C GLN A 128 -1.45 -5.42 18.24
N SER A 129 -2.54 -6.09 17.89
CA SER A 129 -3.92 -5.74 18.23
C SER A 129 -4.69 -6.99 18.63
N ASN A 130 -5.81 -6.81 19.34
CA ASN A 130 -6.76 -7.87 19.64
C ASN A 130 -7.74 -8.16 18.49
N GLN A 131 -7.69 -7.37 17.42
CA GLN A 131 -8.62 -7.45 16.29
C GLN A 131 -7.96 -7.02 14.98
N LEU A 132 -8.46 -7.56 13.86
CA LEU A 132 -8.27 -7.06 12.51
C LEU A 132 -9.00 -5.72 12.41
N ALA A 133 -8.28 -4.62 12.28
CA ALA A 133 -8.84 -3.28 12.20
C ALA A 133 -7.78 -2.26 11.75
N SER A 134 -8.24 -1.08 11.34
CA SER A 134 -7.39 0.10 11.22
C SER A 134 -7.07 0.64 12.63
N LEU A 135 -6.21 1.65 12.70
CA LEU A 135 -5.90 2.32 13.96
C LEU A 135 -7.19 2.82 14.63
N GLY A 136 -7.25 2.69 15.96
CA GLY A 136 -8.43 3.09 16.73
C GLY A 136 -9.65 2.17 16.57
N GLY A 137 -9.50 0.98 15.98
CA GLY A 137 -10.61 0.02 15.80
C GLY A 137 -11.54 0.37 14.63
N GLN A 138 -11.10 1.24 13.72
CA GLN A 138 -11.85 1.62 12.52
C GLN A 138 -11.81 0.51 11.46
N GLN A 139 -12.70 0.61 10.47
CA GLN A 139 -12.72 -0.33 9.35
C GLN A 139 -11.46 -0.23 8.50
N LEU A 140 -11.03 -1.37 7.95
CA LEU A 140 -9.92 -1.47 7.01
C LEU A 140 -10.38 -1.37 5.57
N TYR A 141 -9.58 -0.69 4.76
CA TYR A 141 -9.80 -0.55 3.33
C TYR A 141 -8.57 -1.09 2.61
N SER A 142 -8.59 -2.38 2.26
CA SER A 142 -7.48 -3.06 1.58
C SER A 142 -7.93 -3.55 0.22
N ALA A 143 -7.05 -3.42 -0.78
CA ALA A 143 -7.29 -3.86 -2.15
C ALA A 143 -7.05 -5.36 -2.38
N PHE A 144 -6.42 -6.04 -1.42
CA PHE A 144 -5.90 -7.40 -1.63
C PHE A 144 -6.60 -8.42 -0.74
N ARG A 145 -6.95 -9.57 -1.34
CA ARG A 145 -7.55 -10.78 -0.73
C ARG A 145 -8.98 -10.68 -0.20
N PHE A 146 -9.49 -9.51 0.18
CA PHE A 146 -10.92 -9.37 0.47
C PHE A 146 -11.76 -9.50 -0.82
N PRO A 147 -12.94 -10.14 -0.75
CA PRO A 147 -13.85 -10.23 -1.89
C PRO A 147 -14.45 -8.86 -2.25
N ASN A 148 -15.10 -8.76 -3.40
CA ASN A 148 -15.89 -7.59 -3.86
C ASN A 148 -15.11 -6.28 -4.11
N GLY A 149 -13.78 -6.32 -4.08
CA GLY A 149 -12.90 -5.24 -4.55
C GLY A 149 -12.57 -4.16 -3.52
N TYR A 150 -11.88 -3.12 -3.98
CA TYR A 150 -11.39 -2.01 -3.16
C TYR A 150 -12.50 -1.02 -2.78
N GLY A 151 -12.32 -0.32 -1.66
CA GLY A 151 -13.22 0.75 -1.19
C GLY A 151 -14.33 0.28 -0.24
N ILE A 152 -14.38 -1.01 0.08
CA ILE A 152 -15.30 -1.56 1.07
C ILE A 152 -14.60 -1.65 2.43
N GLY A 153 -15.20 -1.05 3.45
CA GLY A 153 -14.71 -1.14 4.83
C GLY A 153 -14.87 -2.55 5.40
N ARG A 154 -13.81 -3.10 5.98
CA ARG A 154 -13.75 -4.44 6.56
C ARG A 154 -13.48 -4.39 8.05
N GLY A 155 -14.09 -5.30 8.78
CA GLY A 155 -13.94 -5.36 10.23
C GLY A 155 -14.57 -4.18 10.96
N PRO A 156 -14.21 -3.99 12.24
CA PRO A 156 -13.23 -4.79 12.97
C PRO A 156 -13.64 -6.27 13.13
N PHE A 157 -12.67 -7.20 13.11
CA PHE A 157 -12.90 -8.63 13.38
C PHE A 157 -11.99 -9.12 14.50
N SER A 158 -12.55 -9.84 15.47
CA SER A 158 -11.85 -10.34 16.66
C SER A 158 -11.72 -11.85 16.70
N SER A 159 -12.32 -12.57 15.74
CA SER A 159 -12.34 -14.04 15.69
C SER A 159 -12.15 -14.61 14.29
N ASP A 160 -11.70 -15.86 14.23
CA ASP A 160 -11.62 -16.65 12.99
C ASP A 160 -12.98 -16.77 12.30
N ASP A 161 -14.06 -16.83 13.08
CA ASP A 161 -15.43 -16.96 12.57
C ASP A 161 -15.90 -15.70 11.84
N GLU A 162 -15.61 -14.51 12.38
CA GLU A 162 -15.92 -13.23 11.74
C GLU A 162 -15.12 -13.06 10.45
N LEU A 163 -13.82 -13.37 10.49
CA LEU A 163 -12.97 -13.30 9.30
C LEU A 163 -13.42 -14.30 8.23
N TRP A 164 -13.76 -15.54 8.63
CA TRP A 164 -14.29 -16.56 7.71
C TRP A 164 -15.62 -16.14 7.09
N ALA A 165 -16.54 -15.56 7.88
CA ALA A 165 -17.83 -15.09 7.37
C ALA A 165 -17.66 -14.03 6.27
N GLU A 166 -16.71 -13.10 6.46
CA GLU A 166 -16.36 -12.10 5.45
C GLU A 166 -15.74 -12.74 4.20
N MET A 167 -14.70 -13.55 4.36
CA MET A 167 -13.97 -14.14 3.24
C MET A 167 -14.80 -15.12 2.42
N SER A 168 -15.66 -15.90 3.08
CA SER A 168 -16.49 -16.92 2.43
C SER A 168 -17.74 -16.35 1.78
N SER A 169 -17.98 -15.03 1.87
CA SER A 169 -19.13 -14.36 1.24
C SER A 169 -19.14 -14.51 -0.28
N SER A 170 -17.96 -14.57 -0.92
CA SER A 170 -17.82 -14.83 -2.37
C SER A 170 -18.00 -16.31 -2.75
N LEU A 171 -18.07 -17.21 -1.76
CA LEU A 171 -18.20 -18.65 -1.95
C LEU A 171 -19.66 -19.12 -1.81
N SER A 172 -20.64 -18.23 -1.95
CA SER A 172 -22.07 -18.54 -1.76
C SER A 172 -22.59 -19.63 -2.70
N ASN A 173 -21.97 -19.81 -3.86
CA ASN A 173 -22.33 -20.82 -4.86
C ASN A 173 -21.54 -22.13 -4.73
N VAL A 174 -20.67 -22.25 -3.72
CA VAL A 174 -19.88 -23.45 -3.45
C VAL A 174 -20.65 -24.37 -2.51
N LEU A 175 -20.57 -25.69 -2.72
CA LEU A 175 -21.22 -26.70 -1.88
C LEU A 175 -20.78 -26.57 -0.42
N GLU A 176 -21.72 -26.77 0.52
CA GLU A 176 -21.48 -26.56 1.95
C GLU A 176 -20.40 -27.51 2.49
N GLU A 177 -20.32 -28.74 1.98
CA GLU A 177 -19.27 -29.69 2.36
C GLU A 177 -17.87 -29.17 2.00
N ILE A 178 -17.73 -28.52 0.83
CA ILE A 178 -16.46 -27.92 0.39
C ILE A 178 -16.15 -26.68 1.24
N ARG A 179 -17.15 -25.84 1.52
CA ARG A 179 -16.99 -24.64 2.38
C ARG A 179 -16.55 -25.04 3.79
N SER A 180 -17.14 -26.10 4.35
CA SER A 180 -16.74 -26.64 5.65
C SER A 180 -15.30 -27.17 5.64
N GLN A 181 -14.88 -27.88 4.59
CA GLN A 181 -13.49 -28.33 4.45
C GLN A 181 -12.50 -27.17 4.33
N LEU A 182 -12.87 -26.12 3.59
CA LEU A 182 -12.06 -24.90 3.50
C LEU A 182 -11.96 -24.21 4.87
N ARG A 183 -13.07 -24.06 5.60
CA ARG A 183 -13.06 -23.46 6.95
C ARG A 183 -12.11 -24.20 7.90
N GLN A 184 -12.10 -25.53 7.87
CA GLN A 184 -11.22 -26.35 8.70
C GLN A 184 -9.73 -26.17 8.39
N ARG A 185 -9.39 -25.74 7.17
CA ARG A 185 -8.02 -25.50 6.71
C ARG A 185 -7.61 -24.03 6.79
N MET A 186 -8.53 -23.13 7.10
CA MET A 186 -8.23 -21.71 7.21
C MET A 186 -7.24 -21.50 8.36
N PRO A 187 -6.12 -20.80 8.13
CA PRO A 187 -5.18 -20.48 9.20
C PRO A 187 -5.84 -19.55 10.23
N SER A 188 -5.46 -19.71 11.51
CA SER A 188 -5.87 -18.82 12.61
C SER A 188 -5.67 -17.35 12.23
N ALA A 189 -6.67 -16.51 12.49
CA ALA A 189 -6.61 -15.08 12.25
C ALA A 189 -5.67 -14.37 13.24
N ALA A 190 -5.53 -14.91 14.45
CA ALA A 190 -4.62 -14.39 15.46
C ALA A 190 -3.19 -14.99 15.33
N PRO A 191 -2.14 -14.23 15.72
CA PRO A 191 -2.19 -12.86 16.22
C PRO A 191 -2.43 -11.84 15.10
N TYR A 192 -3.11 -10.73 15.46
CA TYR A 192 -3.27 -9.58 14.56
C TYR A 192 -2.08 -8.64 14.72
N THR A 193 -1.36 -8.42 13.63
CA THR A 193 -0.13 -7.62 13.59
C THR A 193 -0.24 -6.53 12.55
N PHE A 194 0.46 -5.42 12.78
CA PHE A 194 0.48 -4.33 11.81
C PHE A 194 1.08 -4.83 10.50
N THR A 195 0.44 -4.48 9.39
CA THR A 195 0.70 -5.01 8.06
C THR A 195 0.60 -3.84 7.07
N HIS A 196 1.49 -3.82 6.07
CA HIS A 196 1.50 -2.74 5.08
C HIS A 196 0.25 -2.80 4.20
N GLY A 197 -0.09 -4.01 3.74
CA GLY A 197 -1.32 -4.27 3.00
C GLY A 197 -1.22 -4.03 1.49
N ASP A 198 -0.25 -3.24 1.04
CA ASP A 198 0.10 -3.04 -0.39
C ASP A 198 1.63 -3.04 -0.64
N LEU A 199 2.32 -4.09 -0.18
CA LEU A 199 3.79 -4.15 -0.27
C LEU A 199 4.25 -4.59 -1.67
N THR A 200 4.21 -3.66 -2.62
CA THR A 200 4.59 -3.83 -4.03
C THR A 200 5.91 -3.12 -4.34
N ASN A 201 6.58 -3.52 -5.43
CA ASN A 201 7.84 -2.90 -5.86
C ASN A 201 7.74 -1.39 -6.21
N VAL A 202 6.54 -0.87 -6.51
CA VAL A 202 6.34 0.58 -6.71
C VAL A 202 6.37 1.37 -5.40
N ASN A 203 6.10 0.70 -4.28
CA ASN A 203 6.05 1.29 -2.94
C ASN A 203 7.37 1.16 -2.16
N ILE A 204 8.37 0.47 -2.73
CA ILE A 204 9.73 0.41 -2.18
C ILE A 204 10.61 1.43 -2.89
N VAL A 205 11.29 2.30 -2.14
CA VAL A 205 12.25 3.26 -2.68
C VAL A 205 13.66 2.75 -2.41
N VAL A 206 14.51 2.81 -3.43
CA VAL A 206 15.92 2.42 -3.34
C VAL A 206 16.85 3.58 -3.67
N HIS A 207 17.96 3.65 -2.95
CA HIS A 207 19.03 4.61 -3.18
C HIS A 207 20.38 3.94 -2.88
N ASN A 208 21.31 3.99 -3.84
CA ASN A 208 22.64 3.38 -3.74
C ASN A 208 22.60 1.89 -3.30
N GLY A 209 21.71 1.11 -3.91
CA GLY A 209 21.57 -0.34 -3.64
C GLY A 209 20.99 -0.68 -2.27
N ASN A 210 20.40 0.28 -1.55
CA ASN A 210 19.77 0.09 -0.26
C ASN A 210 18.32 0.56 -0.29
N LEU A 211 17.47 -0.06 0.54
CA LEU A 211 16.14 0.45 0.82
C LEU A 211 16.26 1.81 1.50
N SER A 212 15.69 2.83 0.87
CA SER A 212 15.66 4.21 1.38
C SER A 212 14.28 4.67 1.81
N GLY A 213 13.21 3.95 1.43
CA GLY A 213 11.86 4.24 1.85
C GLY A 213 10.83 3.15 1.61
N ILE A 214 9.76 3.16 2.40
CA ILE A 214 8.51 2.44 2.13
C ILE A 214 7.36 3.46 2.07
N LEU A 215 6.62 3.45 0.97
CA LEU A 215 5.55 4.40 0.65
C LEU A 215 4.17 3.75 0.72
N ASP A 216 3.14 4.59 0.73
CA ASP A 216 1.74 4.21 0.53
C ASP A 216 1.11 3.35 1.63
N TRP A 217 1.11 3.92 2.84
CA TRP A 217 0.57 3.29 4.05
C TRP A 217 -0.96 3.43 4.19
N GLU A 218 -1.69 3.71 3.11
CA GLU A 218 -3.15 3.93 3.17
C GLU A 218 -3.94 2.65 3.47
N SER A 219 -3.43 1.50 3.03
CA SER A 219 -4.06 0.18 3.20
C SER A 219 -3.63 -0.53 4.49
N SER A 220 -2.80 0.12 5.31
CA SER A 220 -2.16 -0.48 6.47
C SER A 220 -3.08 -0.51 7.69
N GLY A 221 -2.81 -1.49 8.55
CA GLY A 221 -3.46 -1.68 9.84
C GLY A 221 -3.18 -3.07 10.39
N TYR A 222 -4.02 -3.56 11.28
CA TYR A 222 -3.84 -4.87 11.91
C TYR A 222 -4.53 -5.97 11.10
N PHE A 223 -3.76 -6.97 10.68
CA PHE A 223 -4.22 -8.12 9.92
C PHE A 223 -3.65 -9.40 10.55
N PRO A 224 -4.18 -10.57 10.22
CA PRO A 224 -3.54 -11.83 10.58
C PRO A 224 -2.07 -11.84 10.21
N VAL A 225 -1.21 -12.37 11.10
CA VAL A 225 0.25 -12.35 10.94
C VAL A 225 0.73 -12.88 9.58
N TRP A 226 0.01 -13.84 9.01
CA TRP A 226 0.31 -14.43 7.72
C TRP A 226 -0.06 -13.56 6.51
N TRP A 227 -0.85 -12.49 6.68
CA TRP A 227 -1.48 -11.76 5.57
C TRP A 227 -0.48 -11.25 4.54
N GLU A 228 0.57 -10.52 4.98
CA GLU A 228 1.61 -9.98 4.07
C GLU A 228 2.37 -11.09 3.35
N PHE A 229 2.71 -12.17 4.06
CA PHE A 229 3.40 -13.32 3.46
C PHE A 229 2.54 -13.94 2.36
N THR A 230 1.24 -14.10 2.59
CA THR A 230 0.33 -14.61 1.56
C THR A 230 0.14 -13.63 0.41
N ALA A 231 0.11 -12.32 0.68
CA ALA A 231 0.01 -11.27 -0.33
C ALA A 231 1.22 -11.24 -1.29
N THR A 232 2.39 -11.75 -0.87
CA THR A 232 3.53 -11.96 -1.80
C THR A 232 3.20 -12.91 -2.96
N GLY A 233 2.12 -13.71 -2.88
CA GLY A 233 1.63 -14.53 -3.98
C GLY A 233 0.93 -13.75 -5.10
N ILE A 234 0.55 -12.48 -4.84
CA ILE A 234 -0.09 -11.59 -5.80
C ILE A 234 0.98 -10.67 -6.37
N GLY A 235 1.41 -10.89 -7.61
CA GLY A 235 2.42 -10.04 -8.27
C GLY A 235 1.83 -9.17 -9.38
N LEU A 236 2.17 -7.88 -9.36
CA LEU A 236 1.73 -6.88 -10.33
C LEU A 236 2.77 -6.71 -11.46
N GLY A 237 2.86 -7.73 -12.32
CA GLY A 237 3.88 -7.81 -13.38
C GLY A 237 5.01 -8.77 -13.05
N GLN A 238 5.96 -8.94 -13.97
CA GLN A 238 7.05 -9.92 -13.83
C GLN A 238 8.03 -9.51 -12.72
N ASP A 239 8.50 -8.27 -12.75
CA ASP A 239 9.48 -7.75 -11.78
C ASP A 239 8.94 -7.77 -10.34
N ASP A 240 7.66 -7.45 -10.13
CA ASP A 240 7.04 -7.51 -8.80
C ASP A 240 6.91 -8.96 -8.29
N LYS A 241 6.68 -9.94 -9.17
CA LYS A 241 6.69 -11.37 -8.81
C LYS A 241 8.07 -11.82 -8.38
N GLU A 242 9.10 -11.51 -9.15
CA GLU A 242 10.49 -11.88 -8.84
C GLU A 242 10.95 -11.24 -7.52
N TRP A 243 10.63 -9.96 -7.33
CA TRP A 243 10.86 -9.26 -6.09
C TRP A 243 10.17 -9.94 -4.90
N LYS A 244 8.88 -10.23 -5.00
CA LYS A 244 8.11 -10.88 -3.93
C LYS A 244 8.59 -12.30 -3.64
N GLU A 245 9.03 -13.03 -4.66
CA GLU A 245 9.66 -14.35 -4.49
C GLU A 245 10.98 -14.25 -3.72
N LEU A 246 11.79 -13.22 -3.99
CA LEU A 246 13.01 -12.96 -3.26
C LEU A 246 12.74 -12.54 -1.81
N LEU A 247 11.84 -11.57 -1.60
CA LEU A 247 11.43 -11.10 -0.28
C LEU A 247 10.94 -12.24 0.61
N ARG A 248 10.14 -13.15 0.07
CA ARG A 248 9.57 -14.28 0.80
C ARG A 248 10.61 -15.19 1.45
N LYS A 249 11.82 -15.28 0.88
CA LYS A 249 12.92 -16.07 1.45
C LYS A 249 13.38 -15.55 2.82
N TYR A 250 13.07 -14.30 3.14
CA TYR A 250 13.50 -13.61 4.36
C TYR A 250 12.35 -13.28 5.32
N LEU A 251 11.09 -13.48 4.92
CA LEU A 251 9.93 -13.31 5.80
C LEU A 251 9.72 -14.54 6.69
N PRO A 252 9.08 -14.38 7.88
CA PRO A 252 8.61 -15.51 8.67
C PRO A 252 7.73 -16.46 7.84
N ASP A 253 7.95 -17.76 8.01
CA ASP A 253 7.29 -18.76 7.16
C ASP A 253 5.79 -18.87 7.50
N HIS A 254 4.96 -18.60 6.50
CA HIS A 254 3.53 -18.82 6.52
C HIS A 254 3.08 -19.57 5.26
N THR A 255 3.89 -20.53 4.79
CA THR A 255 3.62 -21.31 3.57
C THR A 255 2.30 -22.07 3.63
N GLU A 256 1.91 -22.61 4.80
CA GLU A 256 0.60 -23.27 4.96
C GLU A 256 -0.56 -22.30 4.70
N ALA A 257 -0.52 -21.11 5.31
CA ALA A 257 -1.50 -20.06 5.06
C ALA A 257 -1.52 -19.66 3.58
N ARG A 258 -0.36 -19.57 2.93
CA ARG A 258 -0.30 -19.27 1.49
C ARG A 258 -0.88 -20.40 0.64
N SER A 259 -0.67 -21.65 1.00
CA SER A 259 -1.23 -22.79 0.25
C SER A 259 -2.76 -22.86 0.32
N PHE A 260 -3.35 -22.25 1.36
CA PHE A 260 -4.79 -22.09 1.48
C PHE A 260 -5.35 -21.05 0.51
N TRP A 261 -4.55 -20.06 0.10
CA TRP A 261 -4.99 -18.86 -0.60
C TRP A 261 -4.34 -18.62 -1.97
#